data_AF-A0A077ZBZ6-F1
#
_entry.id   AF-A0A077ZBZ6-F1
#
_cell.length_a   1.000
_cell.length_b   1.000
_cell.length_c   1.000
_cell.angle_alpha   90.00
_cell.angle_beta   90.00
_cell.angle_gamma   90.00
#
_symmetry.space_group_name_H-M   'P 1'
#
loop_
_entity.id
_entity.type
_entity.pdbx_description
1 polymer ?
#
loop_
_entity_poly.entity_id
_entity_poly.type
_entity_poly.pdbx_seq_one_letter_code
_entity_poly.pdbx_strand_id
1 'polypeptide(L)'
;MNDGTCLNVSDGFRCICKPYFKGIYCEQIEIVRPKEHSEYFPAQDAKPVMFATVIATISLFICCFVGMMIIQHTEYDKQDTEDNQQLTDMRLAQSGYDSYS
;
A
#
# COMPACT_ATOMS: atom_id res chain seq x y z
N MET A 1 27.39 -15.38 -42.71
CA MET A 1 26.97 -16.07 -41.47
C MET A 1 26.03 -15.15 -40.71
N ASN A 2 24.79 -15.58 -40.45
CA ASN A 2 23.72 -14.88 -39.67
C ASN A 2 23.58 -13.35 -39.84
N ASP A 3 23.90 -12.84 -41.03
CA ASP A 3 23.80 -11.42 -41.40
C ASP A 3 24.52 -10.43 -40.46
N GLY A 4 25.62 -10.89 -39.83
CA GLY A 4 26.55 -10.05 -39.09
C GLY A 4 27.65 -9.45 -39.98
N THR A 5 28.24 -8.33 -39.56
CA THR A 5 29.34 -7.66 -40.30
C THR A 5 30.67 -7.92 -39.61
N CYS A 6 31.62 -8.56 -40.30
CA CYS A 6 32.96 -8.81 -39.77
C CYS A 6 33.95 -7.77 -40.29
N LEU A 7 34.61 -7.08 -39.36
CA LEU A 7 35.60 -6.04 -39.63
C LEU A 7 37.00 -6.58 -39.33
N ASN A 8 37.96 -6.23 -40.17
CA ASN A 8 39.37 -6.50 -39.91
C ASN A 8 39.89 -5.41 -38.96
N VAL A 9 40.33 -5.81 -37.77
CA VAL A 9 40.90 -4.95 -36.74
C VAL A 9 42.42 -5.21 -36.66
N SER A 10 43.18 -4.32 -36.02
CA SER A 10 44.65 -4.43 -35.98
C SER A 10 45.17 -5.74 -35.39
N ASP A 11 44.36 -6.42 -34.57
CA ASP A 11 44.68 -7.67 -33.88
C ASP A 11 43.79 -8.85 -34.33
N GLY A 12 43.38 -8.87 -35.60
CA GLY A 12 42.59 -9.97 -36.19
C GLY A 12 41.24 -9.50 -36.74
N PHE A 13 40.17 -10.28 -36.55
CA PHE A 13 38.83 -9.91 -37.02
C PHE A 13 37.84 -9.82 -35.86
N ARG A 14 36.88 -8.92 -35.97
CA ARG A 14 35.75 -8.81 -35.03
C ARG A 14 34.45 -8.76 -35.79
N CYS A 15 33.53 -9.65 -35.46
CA CYS A 15 32.18 -9.64 -36.03
C CYS A 15 31.21 -8.85 -35.13
N ILE A 16 30.40 -8.00 -35.76
CA ILE A 16 29.24 -7.33 -35.17
C ILE A 16 28.03 -8.20 -35.44
N CYS A 17 27.43 -8.73 -34.38
CA CYS A 17 26.29 -9.61 -34.46
C CYS A 17 24.98 -8.84 -34.40
N LYS A 18 23.95 -9.35 -35.09
CA LYS A 18 22.57 -8.87 -34.92
C LYS A 18 22.07 -9.16 -33.49
N PRO A 19 21.03 -8.45 -33.02
CA PRO A 19 20.35 -8.81 -31.78
C PRO A 19 20.02 -10.31 -31.74
N TYR A 20 20.08 -10.91 -30.55
CA TYR A 20 19.86 -12.34 -30.31
C TYR A 20 20.96 -13.28 -30.83
N PHE A 21 22.10 -12.78 -31.31
CA PHE A 21 23.24 -13.61 -31.70
C PHE A 21 24.52 -13.16 -30.99
N LYS A 22 25.36 -14.13 -30.63
CA LYS A 22 26.68 -13.92 -30.02
C LYS A 22 27.70 -14.97 -30.51
N GLY A 23 28.95 -14.81 -30.12
CA GLY A 23 30.06 -15.65 -30.56
C GLY A 23 31.04 -14.90 -31.48
N ILE A 24 32.17 -15.53 -31.79
CA ILE A 24 33.24 -14.92 -32.60
C ILE A 24 32.75 -14.67 -34.04
N TYR A 25 31.90 -15.57 -34.54
CA TYR A 25 31.29 -15.52 -35.87
C TYR A 25 29.77 -15.31 -35.81
N CYS A 26 29.21 -14.91 -34.66
CA CYS A 26 27.77 -14.81 -34.43
C CYS A 26 27.04 -16.17 -34.60
N GLU A 27 27.71 -17.26 -34.25
CA GLU A 27 27.22 -18.64 -34.41
C GLU A 27 26.26 -19.09 -33.29
N GLN A 28 26.23 -18.39 -32.16
CA GLN A 28 25.41 -18.75 -31.01
C GLN A 28 24.15 -17.88 -30.97
N ILE A 29 22.99 -18.51 -30.75
CA ILE A 29 21.74 -17.79 -30.47
C ILE A 29 21.74 -17.41 -28.98
N GLU A 30 21.54 -16.14 -28.69
CA GLU A 30 21.26 -15.62 -27.37
C GLU A 30 19.76 -15.34 -27.22
N ILE A 31 19.07 -16.21 -26.48
CA ILE A 31 17.68 -15.98 -26.09
C ILE A 31 17.69 -14.88 -25.03
N VAL A 32 17.55 -13.64 -25.47
CA VAL A 32 17.26 -12.52 -24.56
C VAL A 32 15.82 -12.70 -24.12
N ARG A 33 15.62 -13.27 -22.92
CA ARG A 33 14.33 -13.13 -22.26
C ARG A 33 14.10 -11.64 -22.05
N PRO A 34 12.90 -11.11 -22.35
CA PRO A 34 12.57 -9.73 -22.00
C PRO A 34 12.92 -9.54 -20.51
N LYS A 35 13.73 -8.53 -20.19
CA LYS A 35 13.75 -8.02 -18.82
C LYS A 35 12.40 -7.37 -18.63
N GLU A 36 11.39 -8.13 -18.20
CA GLU A 36 10.10 -7.58 -17.81
C GLU A 36 10.40 -6.46 -16.79
N HIS A 37 10.20 -5.20 -17.23
CA HIS A 37 10.22 -3.99 -16.43
C HIS A 37 11.34 -3.90 -15.37
N SER A 38 12.59 -3.71 -15.80
CA SER A 38 13.70 -3.32 -14.90
C SER A 38 13.89 -1.79 -14.81
N GLU A 39 13.05 -1.00 -15.47
CA GLU A 39 13.02 0.47 -15.27
C GLU A 39 12.21 0.86 -14.03
N TYR A 40 11.71 -0.12 -13.28
CA TYR A 40 11.37 0.03 -11.87
C TYR A 40 12.46 -0.62 -11.00
N PHE A 41 13.68 -0.07 -11.08
CA PHE A 41 14.60 -0.14 -9.95
C PHE A 41 14.25 1.06 -9.04
N PRO A 42 14.18 0.91 -7.69
CA PRO A 42 15.24 0.23 -6.99
C PRO A 42 14.85 -0.96 -6.12
N ALA A 43 15.79 -1.91 -6.05
CA ALA A 43 16.18 -2.68 -4.88
C ALA A 43 15.09 -3.38 -4.03
N GLN A 44 15.29 -4.70 -3.86
CA GLN A 44 14.73 -5.60 -2.83
C GLN A 44 13.28 -6.09 -3.05
N ASP A 45 13.17 -7.16 -3.84
CA ASP A 45 12.22 -8.29 -3.71
C ASP A 45 10.77 -7.97 -3.27
N ALA A 46 9.95 -7.47 -4.21
CA ALA A 46 8.56 -7.06 -3.99
C ALA A 46 7.51 -8.21 -3.82
N LYS A 47 7.87 -9.38 -3.27
CA LYS A 47 6.89 -10.47 -3.01
C LYS A 47 6.15 -10.41 -1.66
N PRO A 48 6.70 -9.85 -0.57
CA PRO A 48 5.96 -9.63 0.68
C PRO A 48 5.41 -8.20 0.85
N VAL A 49 5.83 -7.24 0.00
CA VAL A 49 5.47 -5.81 0.15
C VAL A 49 3.96 -5.59 -0.04
N MET A 50 3.31 -6.29 -0.96
CA MET A 50 1.86 -6.17 -1.17
C MET A 50 1.05 -6.61 0.05
N PHE A 51 1.44 -7.70 0.70
CA PHE A 51 0.76 -8.15 1.92
C PHE A 51 1.01 -7.18 3.08
N ALA A 52 2.23 -6.68 3.22
CA ALA A 52 2.59 -5.72 4.26
C ALA A 52 1.80 -4.41 4.12
N THR A 53 1.66 -3.88 2.90
CA THR A 53 0.89 -2.64 2.67
C THR A 53 -0.61 -2.85 2.95
N VAL A 54 -1.18 -3.98 2.52
CA VAL A 54 -2.59 -4.32 2.79
C VAL A 54 -2.86 -4.50 4.28
N ILE A 55 -1.98 -5.18 5.02
CA ILE A 55 -2.12 -5.33 6.47
C ILE A 55 -2.03 -3.97 7.14
N ALA A 56 -1.08 -3.12 6.75
CA ALA A 56 -0.91 -1.79 7.32
C ALA A 56 -2.15 -0.90 7.10
N THR A 57 -2.77 -0.92 5.92
CA THR A 57 -3.99 -0.14 5.66
C THR A 57 -5.19 -0.66 6.45
N ILE A 58 -5.34 -1.98 6.58
CA ILE A 58 -6.38 -2.59 7.42
C ILE A 58 -6.18 -2.24 8.90
N SER A 59 -4.95 -2.33 9.41
CA SER A 59 -4.64 -1.96 10.79
C SER A 59 -4.99 -0.50 11.08
N LEU A 60 -4.62 0.43 10.19
CA LEU A 60 -5.00 1.83 10.32
C LEU A 60 -6.53 2.01 10.31
N PHE A 61 -7.23 1.35 9.41
CA PHE A 61 -8.69 1.44 9.33
C PHE A 61 -9.37 0.92 10.59
N ILE A 62 -8.92 -0.23 11.13
CA ILE A 62 -9.43 -0.81 12.37
C ILE A 62 -9.12 0.11 13.56
N CYS A 63 -7.88 0.62 13.67
CA CYS A 63 -7.51 1.56 14.72
C CYS A 63 -8.36 2.84 14.67
N CYS A 64 -8.60 3.40 13.48
CA CYS A 64 -9.48 4.55 13.30
C CYS A 64 -10.93 4.22 13.70
N PHE A 65 -11.46 3.08 13.30
CA PHE A 65 -12.84 2.68 13.63
C PHE A 65 -13.02 2.47 15.13
N VAL A 66 -12.11 1.76 15.80
CA VAL A 66 -12.14 1.56 17.25
C VAL A 66 -11.97 2.89 17.98
N GLY A 67 -11.05 3.75 17.54
CA GLY A 67 -10.87 5.09 18.10
C GLY A 67 -12.15 5.94 18.01
N MET A 68 -12.79 5.97 16.84
CA MET A 68 -14.06 6.67 16.64
C MET A 68 -15.18 6.08 17.50
N MET A 69 -15.28 4.75 17.61
CA MET A 69 -16.27 4.08 18.46
C MET A 69 -16.08 4.44 19.93
N ILE A 70 -14.85 4.45 20.44
CA ILE A 70 -14.54 4.84 21.82
C ILE A 70 -14.92 6.31 22.03
N ILE A 71 -14.53 7.21 21.13
CA ILE A 71 -14.87 8.64 21.22
C ILE A 71 -16.40 8.81 21.24
N GLN A 72 -17.12 8.19 20.30
CA GLN A 72 -18.58 8.28 20.23
C GLN A 72 -19.25 7.74 21.49
N HIS A 73 -18.76 6.63 22.04
CA HIS A 73 -19.29 6.07 23.29
C HIS A 73 -19.05 7.02 24.48
N THR A 74 -17.88 7.67 24.55
CA THR A 74 -17.60 8.64 25.62
C THR A 74 -18.48 9.88 25.53
N GLU A 75 -18.77 10.37 24.32
CA GLU A 75 -19.69 11.50 24.14
C GLU A 75 -21.14 11.10 24.42
N TYR A 76 -21.54 9.87 24.05
CA TYR A 76 -22.86 9.34 24.36
C TYR A 76 -23.11 9.22 25.87
N ASP A 77 -22.15 8.69 26.63
CA ASP A 77 -22.25 8.55 28.10
C ASP A 77 -22.34 9.92 28.81
N LYS A 78 -21.58 10.91 28.32
CA LYS A 78 -21.69 12.29 28.79
C LYS A 78 -23.09 12.86 28.53
N GLN A 79 -23.62 12.69 27.31
CA GLN A 79 -24.95 13.18 26.95
C GLN A 79 -26.04 12.52 27.80
N ASP A 80 -25.99 11.20 28.01
CA ASP A 80 -26.97 10.50 28.85
C ASP A 80 -26.91 10.97 30.32
N THR A 81 -25.70 11.25 30.82
CA THR A 81 -25.54 11.84 32.17
C THR A 81 -26.18 13.22 32.26
N GLU A 82 -25.95 14.09 31.27
CA GLU A 82 -26.55 15.42 31.21
C GLU A 82 -28.08 15.35 31.08
N ASP A 83 -28.60 14.47 30.23
CA ASP A 83 -30.04 14.25 30.03
C ASP A 83 -30.70 13.70 31.30
N ASN A 84 -30.05 12.75 31.99
CA ASN A 84 -30.52 12.21 33.26
C ASN A 84 -30.51 13.28 34.36
N GLN A 85 -29.48 14.13 34.41
CA GLN A 85 -29.41 15.25 35.37
C GLN A 85 -30.53 16.27 35.11
N GLN A 86 -30.74 16.66 33.85
CA GLN A 86 -31.87 17.53 33.47
C GLN A 86 -33.22 16.90 33.82
N LEU A 87 -33.38 15.58 33.60
CA LEU A 87 -34.59 14.86 33.96
C LEU A 87 -34.83 14.83 35.47
N THR A 88 -33.78 14.68 36.28
CA THR A 88 -33.90 14.76 37.74
C THR A 88 -34.30 16.16 38.20
N ASP A 89 -33.74 17.21 37.62
CA ASP A 89 -34.09 18.60 37.96
C ASP A 89 -35.55 18.91 37.62
N MET A 90 -36.04 18.43 36.47
CA MET A 90 -37.46 18.56 36.08
C MET A 90 -38.39 17.84 37.05
N ARG A 91 -38.03 16.63 37.52
CA ARG A 91 -38.83 15.88 38.51
C ARG A 91 -38.85 16.57 39.88
N LEU A 92 -37.72 17.13 40.31
CA LEU A 92 -37.64 17.89 41.56
C LEU A 92 -38.52 19.15 41.50
N ALA A 93 -38.48 19.89 40.39
CA ALA A 93 -39.35 21.04 40.18
C ALA A 93 -40.84 20.66 40.24
N GLN A 94 -41.23 19.52 39.65
CA GLN A 94 -42.59 19.01 39.73
C GLN A 94 -43.00 18.64 41.15
N SER A 95 -42.13 17.95 41.91
CA SER A 95 -42.43 17.59 43.30
C SER A 95 -42.59 18.82 44.21
N GLY A 96 -41.83 19.88 43.95
CA GLY A 96 -41.98 21.16 44.64
C GLY A 96 -43.32 21.82 44.34
N TYR A 97 -43.77 21.77 43.08
CA TYR A 97 -45.08 22.29 42.67
C TYR A 97 -46.24 21.52 43.31
N ASP A 98 -46.17 20.19 43.35
CA ASP A 98 -47.19 19.33 43.96
C ASP A 98 -47.30 19.56 45.48
N SER A 99 -46.21 19.94 46.15
CA SER A 99 -46.23 20.29 47.59
C SER A 99 -46.84 21.66 47.91
N TYR A 100 -46.98 22.53 46.90
CA TYR A 100 -47.55 23.87 47.05
C TYR A 100 -49.06 23.95 46.77
N SER A 101 -49.60 23.00 46.00
CA SER A 101 -51.03 22.91 45.66
C SER A 101 -51.85 22.25 46.76
#